data_AF-M6AHT9-F1
#
_entry.id   AF-M6AHT9-F1
#
_cell.length_a   1.000
_cell.length_b   1.000
_cell.length_c   1.000
_cell.angle_alpha   90.00
_cell.angle_beta   90.00
_cell.angle_gamma   90.00
#
_symmetry.space_group_name_H-M   'P 1'
#
loop_
_entity.id
_entity.type
_entity.pdbx_description
1 polymer ?
#
loop_
_entity_poly.entity_id
_entity_poly.type
_entity_poly.pdbx_seq_one_letter_code
_entity_poly.pdbx_strand_id
1 'polypeptide(L)'
;MKFSIIKNLNIITVLLVLSACKDDRIKISDLGVIDKDKKNQTAFVLQPEKLLVMVRTDSDLDGKTDLWTWVRGDDKNPKASLVLFEELIRKGNHSRTWYGPGNRKLIEQNDLDEDGRWESMVYYNAFAIPKETMRIVAHVEVDLYGKGKPSLWIFPEARMELDLDDDGKPDHLLTKQELMLENFAKLQKGKEISKKDFSPMSASSSWVSNPKQIVNPRYQALINQSLFPVDSKPNISKP
;
A
#
# COMPACT_ATOMS: atom_id res chain seq x y z
N MET A 1 -18.34 -3.22 28.40
CA MET A 1 -17.99 -1.78 28.30
C MET A 1 -17.93 -1.40 26.84
N LYS A 2 -18.77 -0.47 26.39
CA LYS A 2 -18.77 0.05 25.02
C LYS A 2 -17.80 1.23 24.95
N PHE A 3 -16.76 1.12 24.13
CA PHE A 3 -15.95 2.28 23.77
C PHE A 3 -16.63 3.01 22.61
N SER A 4 -17.19 4.18 22.92
CA SER A 4 -17.71 5.11 21.93
C SER A 4 -16.53 5.90 21.35
N ILE A 5 -16.20 5.64 20.08
CA ILE A 5 -15.20 6.42 19.36
C ILE A 5 -15.87 7.70 18.85
N ILE A 6 -15.42 8.83 19.36
CA ILE A 6 -15.83 10.18 18.98
C ILE A 6 -15.59 10.33 17.47
N LYS A 7 -16.68 10.37 16.69
CA LYS A 7 -16.70 10.73 15.28
C LYS A 7 -16.75 12.26 15.17
N ASN A 8 -16.01 12.80 14.21
CA ASN A 8 -15.85 14.23 13.89
C ASN A 8 -14.79 14.97 14.72
N LEU A 9 -13.55 14.51 14.65
CA LEU A 9 -12.41 15.39 14.84
C LEU A 9 -11.85 15.72 13.47
N ASN A 10 -12.16 16.92 12.96
CA ASN A 10 -11.57 17.49 11.77
C ASN A 10 -10.04 17.40 11.89
N ILE A 11 -9.41 16.54 11.12
CA ILE A 11 -7.94 16.34 11.12
C ILE A 11 -7.22 17.68 10.85
N ILE A 12 -7.85 18.57 10.07
CA ILE A 12 -7.36 19.94 9.81
C ILE A 12 -7.34 20.80 11.09
N THR A 13 -8.33 20.66 11.97
CA THR A 13 -8.39 21.38 13.25
C THR A 13 -7.42 20.77 14.28
N VAL A 14 -7.18 19.45 14.24
CA VAL A 14 -6.14 18.80 15.06
C VAL A 14 -4.74 19.24 14.64
N LEU A 15 -4.49 19.39 13.33
CA LEU A 15 -3.23 19.94 12.82
C LEU A 15 -3.02 21.43 13.15
N LEU A 16 -4.09 22.23 13.19
CA LEU A 16 -4.05 23.63 13.63
C LEU A 16 -3.86 23.81 15.14
N VAL A 17 -4.31 22.84 15.96
CA VAL A 17 -4.08 22.85 17.41
C VAL A 17 -2.68 22.31 17.77
N LEU A 18 -2.13 21.38 16.97
CA LEU A 18 -0.77 20.87 17.14
C LEU A 18 0.32 21.84 16.66
N SER A 19 0.01 22.81 15.79
CA SER A 19 0.95 23.86 15.39
C SER A 19 1.04 25.02 16.40
N ALA A 20 0.11 25.10 17.36
CA ALA A 20 0.08 26.13 18.41
C ALA A 20 0.67 25.67 19.75
N CYS A 21 0.88 24.36 19.95
CA CYS A 21 1.66 23.83 21.06
C CYS A 21 3.08 23.53 20.54
N LYS A 22 4.06 24.36 20.92
CA LYS A 22 5.47 23.93 20.91
C LYS A 22 5.58 22.76 21.89
N ASP A 23 5.41 21.55 21.38
CA ASP A 23 5.72 20.36 22.14
C ASP A 23 7.23 20.18 22.10
N ASP A 24 7.90 20.58 23.19
CA ASP A 24 9.36 20.49 23.31
C ASP A 24 9.90 19.05 23.20
N ARG A 25 9.00 18.04 23.21
CA ARG A 25 9.32 16.64 22.94
C ARG A 25 9.57 16.35 21.46
N ILE A 26 9.15 17.20 20.53
CA ILE A 26 9.39 16.99 19.09
C ILE A 26 10.21 18.14 18.52
N LYS A 27 11.45 17.84 18.16
CA LYS A 27 12.31 18.75 17.42
C LYS A 27 12.13 18.52 15.92
N ILE A 28 11.86 19.60 15.19
CA ILE A 28 11.78 19.58 13.73
C ILE A 28 13.13 20.05 13.18
N SER A 29 13.70 19.30 12.23
CA SER A 29 14.97 19.64 11.58
C SER A 29 14.89 19.34 10.08
N ASP A 30 15.45 20.20 9.24
CA ASP A 30 15.55 19.90 7.81
C ASP A 30 16.68 18.89 7.57
N LEU A 31 16.40 17.77 6.90
CA LEU A 31 17.36 16.68 6.67
C LEU A 31 17.96 16.63 5.24
N GLY A 32 17.44 17.41 4.28
CA GLY A 32 17.87 17.31 2.88
C GLY A 32 18.65 18.51 2.36
N VAL A 33 19.89 18.30 1.94
CA VAL A 33 20.64 19.12 0.96
C VAL A 33 20.77 18.27 -0.31
N ILE A 34 19.90 18.49 -1.30
CA ILE A 34 20.04 17.88 -2.64
C ILE A 34 20.78 18.83 -3.59
N ASP A 35 20.63 20.13 -3.34
CA ASP A 35 21.41 21.21 -3.93
C ASP A 35 21.61 22.23 -2.80
N LYS A 36 22.73 22.96 -2.77
CA LYS A 36 23.18 23.75 -1.59
C LYS A 36 22.12 24.71 -1.01
N ASP A 37 21.08 25.04 -1.78
CA ASP A 37 20.05 26.01 -1.43
C ASP A 37 18.59 25.46 -1.44
N LYS A 38 18.35 24.18 -1.72
CA LYS A 38 16.98 23.61 -1.73
C LYS A 38 16.82 22.44 -0.77
N LYS A 39 16.11 22.72 0.32
CA LYS A 39 15.67 21.75 1.32
C LYS A 39 14.37 21.13 0.85
N ASN A 40 14.34 19.80 0.75
CA ASN A 40 13.15 19.07 0.31
C ASN A 40 12.72 17.99 1.31
N GLN A 41 13.40 17.91 2.45
CA GLN A 41 13.10 16.94 3.50
C GLN A 41 13.05 17.61 4.85
N THR A 42 11.95 17.37 5.56
CA THR A 42 11.75 17.81 6.94
C THR A 42 11.63 16.59 7.83
N ALA A 43 12.41 16.57 8.90
CA ALA A 43 12.52 15.46 9.83
C ALA A 43 11.96 15.82 11.19
N PHE A 44 11.37 14.82 11.83
CA PHE A 44 10.75 14.93 13.13
C PHE A 44 11.50 14.01 14.08
N VAL A 45 12.14 14.61 15.08
CA VAL A 45 13.01 13.95 16.03
C VAL A 45 12.41 14.06 17.42
N LEU A 46 12.10 12.92 18.03
CA LEU A 46 11.64 12.84 19.41
C LEU A 46 12.79 13.16 20.38
N GLN A 47 12.50 13.97 21.40
CA GLN A 47 13.41 14.39 22.46
C GLN A 47 12.91 13.87 23.81
N PRO A 48 13.83 13.58 24.75
CA PRO A 48 15.29 13.74 24.66
C PRO A 48 16.02 12.59 23.94
N GLU A 49 15.31 11.55 23.49
CA GLU A 49 15.88 10.30 22.99
C GLU A 49 16.61 10.44 21.65
N LYS A 50 16.45 11.57 20.96
CA LYS A 50 17.02 11.85 19.62
C LYS A 50 16.62 10.79 18.60
N LEU A 51 15.38 10.32 18.70
CA LEU A 51 14.84 9.30 17.82
C LEU A 51 14.19 9.95 16.60
N LEU A 52 14.67 9.66 15.40
CA LEU A 52 13.99 10.03 14.16
C LEU A 52 12.73 9.18 14.03
N VAL A 53 11.57 9.84 13.97
CA VAL A 53 10.25 9.19 13.96
C VAL A 53 9.48 9.38 12.65
N MET A 54 9.74 10.47 11.93
CA MET A 54 9.09 10.75 10.65
C MET A 54 9.96 11.63 9.77
N VAL A 55 9.89 11.41 8.47
CA VAL A 55 10.45 12.26 7.44
C VAL A 55 9.33 12.64 6.47
N ARG A 56 9.20 13.94 6.18
CA ARG A 56 8.38 14.47 5.11
C ARG A 56 9.29 14.82 3.96
N THR A 57 8.92 14.41 2.76
CA THR A 57 9.66 14.73 1.53
C THR A 57 8.72 15.47 0.58
N ASP A 58 9.25 16.53 -0.01
CA ASP A 58 8.76 17.18 -1.22
C ASP A 58 9.61 16.63 -2.37
N SER A 59 9.11 15.60 -3.04
CA SER A 59 9.93 14.84 -3.99
C SER A 59 10.12 15.56 -5.33
N ASP A 60 9.22 16.47 -5.70
CA ASP A 60 9.30 17.26 -6.94
C ASP A 60 9.56 18.76 -6.78
N LEU A 61 9.82 19.19 -5.54
CA LEU A 61 10.28 20.54 -5.17
C LEU A 61 9.24 21.63 -5.45
N ASP A 62 7.95 21.30 -5.36
CA ASP A 62 6.83 22.24 -5.57
C ASP A 62 6.44 23.03 -4.30
N GLY A 63 7.11 22.74 -3.18
CA GLY A 63 6.86 23.33 -1.87
C GLY A 63 5.83 22.58 -1.02
N LYS A 64 5.30 21.44 -1.49
CA LYS A 64 4.35 20.60 -0.77
C LYS A 64 4.95 19.24 -0.48
N THR A 65 4.67 18.72 0.70
CA THR A 65 5.00 17.33 1.01
C THR A 65 4.11 16.42 0.18
N ASP A 66 4.73 15.49 -0.54
CA ASP A 66 4.06 14.42 -1.28
C ASP A 66 4.36 13.04 -0.67
N LEU A 67 5.41 12.90 0.14
CA LEU A 67 5.80 11.64 0.77
C LEU A 67 5.99 11.80 2.28
N TRP A 68 5.30 10.94 3.04
CA TRP A 68 5.45 10.79 4.49
C TRP A 68 6.04 9.42 4.79
N THR A 69 7.24 9.39 5.36
CA THR A 69 7.91 8.17 5.78
C THR A 69 7.96 8.12 7.31
N TRP A 70 7.31 7.14 7.90
CA TRP A 70 7.42 6.84 9.32
C TRP A 70 8.58 5.89 9.53
N VAL A 71 9.49 6.29 10.40
CA VAL A 71 10.74 5.58 10.62
C VAL A 71 11.02 5.41 12.10
N ARG A 72 11.92 4.49 12.42
CA ARG A 72 12.60 4.42 13.71
C ARG A 72 14.10 4.43 13.42
N GLY A 73 14.76 5.54 13.72
CA GLY A 73 16.18 5.70 13.41
C GLY A 73 16.92 6.60 14.39
N ASP A 74 18.25 6.52 14.35
CA ASP A 74 19.14 7.48 15.01
C ASP A 74 19.17 8.77 14.19
N ASP A 75 18.97 9.93 14.82
CA ASP A 75 19.01 11.24 14.16
C ASP A 75 20.37 11.56 13.50
N LYS A 76 21.45 10.97 14.01
CA LYS A 76 22.81 11.10 13.45
C LYS A 76 23.10 10.12 12.33
N ASN A 77 22.32 9.04 12.20
CA ASN A 77 22.46 8.08 11.11
C ASN A 77 21.10 7.73 10.48
N PRO A 78 20.45 8.67 9.77
CA PRO A 78 19.16 8.45 9.13
C PRO A 78 19.17 7.29 8.12
N LYS A 79 20.33 6.95 7.56
CA LYS A 79 20.48 5.85 6.60
C LYS A 79 20.36 4.46 7.23
N ALA A 80 20.52 4.35 8.55
CA ALA A 80 20.30 3.12 9.31
C ALA A 80 18.87 2.99 9.84
N SER A 81 17.98 3.92 9.49
CA SER A 81 16.61 3.92 10.00
C SER A 81 15.81 2.72 9.50
N LEU A 82 14.99 2.18 10.40
CA LEU A 82 13.96 1.21 10.06
C LEU A 82 12.74 1.97 9.54
N VAL A 83 12.37 1.72 8.29
CA VAL A 83 11.12 2.22 7.73
C VAL A 83 9.99 1.33 8.24
N LEU A 84 8.90 1.95 8.70
CA LEU A 84 7.73 1.25 9.22
C LEU A 84 6.56 1.40 8.25
N PHE A 85 6.38 2.61 7.72
CA PHE A 85 5.27 2.95 6.85
C PHE A 85 5.65 4.12 5.94
N GLU A 86 5.12 4.12 4.72
CA GLU A 86 5.20 5.24 3.79
C GLU A 86 3.81 5.55 3.23
N GLU A 87 3.49 6.83 3.09
CA GLU A 87 2.35 7.30 2.31
C GLU A 87 2.85 8.29 1.26
N LEU A 88 2.60 8.00 -0.01
CA LEU A 88 2.92 8.85 -1.16
C LEU A 88 1.60 9.36 -1.74
N ILE A 89 1.47 10.67 -1.89
CA ILE A 89 0.31 11.33 -2.50
C ILE A 89 0.84 12.20 -3.64
N ARG A 90 0.75 11.70 -4.86
CA ARG A 90 1.20 12.41 -6.05
C ARG A 90 0.23 12.16 -7.19
N LYS A 91 0.05 13.14 -8.08
CA LYS A 91 -0.82 13.01 -9.26
C LYS A 91 -0.57 11.70 -10.05
N GLY A 92 -1.60 10.88 -10.15
CA GLY A 92 -1.62 9.54 -10.75
C GLY A 92 -1.01 8.44 -9.88
N ASN A 93 -0.73 8.69 -8.60
CA ASN A 93 -0.11 7.74 -7.67
C ASN A 93 -0.34 8.12 -6.20
N HIS A 94 -1.40 7.59 -5.60
CA HIS A 94 -1.56 7.57 -4.15
C HIS A 94 -1.33 6.16 -3.62
N SER A 95 -0.29 5.98 -2.80
CA SER A 95 0.06 4.68 -2.25
C SER A 95 0.40 4.72 -0.76
N ARG A 96 0.17 3.60 -0.09
CA ARG A 96 0.53 3.35 1.30
C ARG A 96 1.31 2.05 1.38
N THR A 97 2.53 2.08 1.91
CA THR A 97 3.40 0.91 2.01
C THR A 97 3.72 0.60 3.46
N TRP A 98 3.62 -0.66 3.86
CA TRP A 98 4.05 -1.12 5.18
C TRP A 98 5.30 -1.98 5.08
N TYR A 99 6.17 -1.83 6.06
CA TYR A 99 7.47 -2.46 6.10
C TYR A 99 7.64 -3.35 7.34
N GLY A 100 8.31 -4.47 7.15
CA GLY A 100 8.71 -5.39 8.20
C GLY A 100 10.18 -5.23 8.57
N PRO A 101 10.70 -6.11 9.45
CA PRO A 101 12.09 -6.10 9.87
C PRO A 101 13.07 -6.08 8.70
N GLY A 102 14.12 -5.25 8.81
CA GLY A 102 15.13 -5.10 7.76
C GLY A 102 14.64 -4.33 6.52
N ASN A 103 13.64 -3.45 6.67
CA ASN A 103 13.05 -2.63 5.60
C ASN A 103 12.49 -3.47 4.44
N ARG A 104 11.99 -4.66 4.74
CA ARG A 104 11.27 -5.48 3.76
C ARG A 104 9.87 -4.90 3.56
N LYS A 105 9.51 -4.54 2.34
CA LYS A 105 8.12 -4.24 2.01
C LYS A 105 7.27 -5.48 2.31
N LEU A 106 6.13 -5.29 2.97
CA LEU A 106 5.18 -6.36 3.30
C LEU A 106 3.96 -6.27 2.40
N ILE A 107 3.33 -5.11 2.40
CA ILE A 107 2.15 -4.80 1.61
C ILE A 107 2.19 -3.36 1.13
N GLU A 108 1.51 -3.09 0.03
CA GLU A 108 1.30 -1.75 -0.50
C GLU A 108 -0.13 -1.62 -1.03
N GLN A 109 -0.82 -0.59 -0.59
CA GLN A 109 -2.17 -0.27 -0.99
C GLN A 109 -2.12 0.90 -1.97
N ASN A 110 -2.86 0.84 -3.08
CA ASN A 110 -2.86 1.90 -4.09
C ASN A 110 -4.28 2.36 -4.41
N ASP A 111 -4.42 3.68 -4.47
CA ASP A 111 -5.52 4.43 -5.07
C ASP A 111 -5.01 4.90 -6.44
N LEU A 112 -5.46 4.22 -7.49
CA LEU A 112 -4.91 4.31 -8.84
C LEU A 112 -5.51 5.47 -9.65
N ASP A 113 -6.74 5.89 -9.32
CA ASP A 113 -7.47 6.95 -10.03
C ASP A 113 -7.70 8.21 -9.18
N GLU A 114 -7.22 8.21 -7.93
CA GLU A 114 -7.25 9.30 -6.97
C GLU A 114 -8.67 9.70 -6.53
N ASP A 115 -9.61 8.75 -6.59
CA ASP A 115 -11.00 8.98 -6.17
C ASP A 115 -11.22 8.79 -4.65
N GLY A 116 -10.16 8.39 -3.92
CA GLY A 116 -10.15 8.14 -2.48
C GLY A 116 -10.51 6.70 -2.10
N ARG A 117 -10.85 5.84 -3.07
CA ARG A 117 -10.99 4.39 -2.90
C ARG A 117 -9.63 3.73 -3.19
N TRP A 118 -9.41 2.58 -2.58
CA TRP A 118 -8.18 1.83 -2.73
C TRP A 118 -8.43 0.60 -3.62
N GLU A 119 -8.12 0.71 -4.92
CA GLU A 119 -8.42 -0.32 -5.92
C GLU A 119 -7.56 -1.56 -5.78
N SER A 120 -6.37 -1.44 -5.18
CA SER A 120 -5.44 -2.57 -5.14
C SER A 120 -4.63 -2.70 -3.86
N MET A 121 -4.29 -3.95 -3.55
CA MET A 121 -3.37 -4.34 -2.48
C MET A 121 -2.30 -5.27 -3.06
N VAL A 122 -1.05 -4.83 -3.01
CA VAL A 122 0.14 -5.57 -3.44
C VAL A 122 0.74 -6.26 -2.22
N TYR A 123 1.02 -7.56 -2.35
CA TYR A 123 1.66 -8.35 -1.31
C TYR A 123 3.06 -8.74 -1.78
N TYR A 124 4.05 -8.47 -0.96
CA TYR A 124 5.45 -8.69 -1.29
C TYR A 124 5.92 -10.07 -0.84
N ASN A 125 6.81 -10.66 -1.63
CA ASN A 125 7.42 -11.96 -1.41
C ASN A 125 8.18 -12.00 -0.07
N ALA A 126 7.83 -12.97 0.78
CA ALA A 126 8.42 -13.15 2.10
C ALA A 126 9.95 -13.36 2.08
N PHE A 127 10.46 -13.88 0.96
CA PHE A 127 11.86 -14.22 0.74
C PHE A 127 12.60 -13.17 -0.08
N ALA A 128 11.93 -12.10 -0.53
CA ALA A 128 12.59 -11.03 -1.24
C ALA A 128 13.55 -10.27 -0.31
N ILE A 129 14.79 -10.11 -0.76
CA ILE A 129 15.80 -9.30 -0.09
C ILE A 129 15.78 -7.90 -0.73
N PRO A 130 15.59 -6.83 0.07
CA PRO A 130 15.56 -5.47 -0.44
C PRO A 130 16.78 -5.15 -1.30
N LYS A 131 16.55 -4.51 -2.46
CA LYS A 131 17.58 -4.10 -3.44
C LYS A 131 18.39 -5.22 -4.12
N GLU A 132 18.17 -6.48 -3.74
CA GLU A 132 18.89 -7.63 -4.31
C GLU A 132 17.98 -8.50 -5.19
N THR A 133 16.73 -8.70 -4.76
CA THR A 133 15.79 -9.57 -5.47
C THR A 133 15.07 -8.77 -6.57
N MET A 134 15.28 -9.13 -7.83
CA MET A 134 14.34 -8.77 -8.89
C MET A 134 13.03 -9.53 -8.66
N ARG A 135 11.87 -8.92 -8.99
CA ARG A 135 10.54 -9.55 -8.88
C ARG A 135 10.07 -9.81 -7.44
N ILE A 136 9.97 -8.73 -6.67
CA ILE A 136 9.63 -8.74 -5.24
C ILE A 136 8.13 -8.91 -4.93
N VAL A 137 7.24 -8.82 -5.93
CA VAL A 137 5.78 -8.96 -5.74
C VAL A 137 5.40 -10.44 -5.75
N ALA A 138 4.72 -10.89 -4.70
CA ALA A 138 4.14 -12.23 -4.61
C ALA A 138 2.79 -12.30 -5.32
N HIS A 139 1.87 -11.42 -4.96
CA HIS A 139 0.61 -11.27 -5.66
C HIS A 139 0.02 -9.88 -5.48
N VAL A 140 -0.99 -9.56 -6.29
CA VAL A 140 -1.78 -8.33 -6.20
C VAL A 140 -3.25 -8.72 -6.12
N GLU A 141 -3.98 -8.09 -5.23
CA GLU A 141 -5.43 -8.15 -5.13
C GLU A 141 -6.01 -6.86 -5.70
N VAL A 142 -7.08 -6.95 -6.49
CA VAL A 142 -7.69 -5.82 -7.18
C VAL A 142 -9.21 -5.86 -7.02
N ASP A 143 -9.81 -4.75 -6.63
CA ASP A 143 -11.25 -4.52 -6.68
C ASP A 143 -11.64 -3.95 -8.04
N LEU A 144 -11.95 -4.83 -9.00
CA LEU A 144 -12.33 -4.42 -10.35
C LEU A 144 -13.67 -3.66 -10.43
N TYR A 145 -14.53 -3.80 -9.42
CA TYR A 145 -15.93 -3.39 -9.51
C TYR A 145 -16.33 -2.34 -8.47
N GLY A 146 -15.39 -1.87 -7.65
CA GLY A 146 -15.66 -0.86 -6.62
C GLY A 146 -16.59 -1.33 -5.52
N LYS A 147 -16.48 -2.60 -5.13
CA LYS A 147 -17.30 -3.20 -4.08
C LYS A 147 -16.62 -3.23 -2.72
N GLY A 148 -15.40 -2.71 -2.62
CA GLY A 148 -14.58 -2.75 -1.41
C GLY A 148 -14.18 -4.19 -1.07
N LYS A 149 -13.97 -5.03 -2.08
CA LYS A 149 -13.44 -6.39 -1.93
C LYS A 149 -12.70 -6.79 -3.20
N PRO A 150 -11.67 -7.63 -3.10
CA PRO A 150 -10.96 -8.09 -4.27
C PRO A 150 -11.86 -8.98 -5.12
N SER A 151 -11.77 -8.80 -6.44
CA SER A 151 -12.39 -9.65 -7.45
C SER A 151 -11.38 -10.23 -8.43
N LEU A 152 -10.13 -9.75 -8.41
CA LEU A 152 -9.03 -10.27 -9.22
C LEU A 152 -7.77 -10.41 -8.38
N TRP A 153 -7.10 -11.55 -8.53
CA TRP A 153 -5.81 -11.86 -7.93
C TRP A 153 -4.79 -12.10 -9.02
N ILE A 154 -3.68 -11.39 -8.99
CA ILE A 154 -2.62 -11.45 -10.00
C ILE A 154 -1.37 -12.02 -9.33
N PHE A 155 -0.94 -13.19 -9.78
CA PHE A 155 0.35 -13.79 -9.44
C PHE A 155 1.32 -13.55 -10.60
N PRO A 156 2.22 -12.56 -10.51
CA PRO A 156 2.97 -12.07 -11.67
C PRO A 156 3.69 -13.18 -12.44
N GLU A 157 3.52 -13.21 -13.76
CA GLU A 157 4.11 -14.21 -14.68
C GLU A 157 3.61 -15.66 -14.49
N ALA A 158 2.75 -15.94 -13.50
CA ALA A 158 2.21 -17.28 -13.26
C ALA A 158 0.73 -17.40 -13.66
N ARG A 159 -0.13 -16.58 -13.05
CA ARG A 159 -1.57 -16.64 -13.31
C ARG A 159 -2.35 -15.42 -12.82
N MET A 160 -3.57 -15.27 -13.31
CA MET A 160 -4.60 -14.43 -12.73
C MET A 160 -5.79 -15.29 -12.34
N GLU A 161 -6.37 -15.05 -11.17
CA GLU A 161 -7.60 -15.68 -10.71
C GLU A 161 -8.68 -14.62 -10.55
N LEU A 162 -9.86 -14.87 -11.10
CA LEU A 162 -10.99 -13.94 -11.17
C LEU A 162 -12.17 -14.55 -10.44
N ASP A 163 -12.87 -13.74 -9.66
CA ASP A 163 -14.17 -14.03 -9.07
C ASP A 163 -15.24 -13.36 -9.95
N LEU A 164 -15.94 -14.18 -10.76
CA LEU A 164 -16.99 -13.68 -11.67
C LEU A 164 -18.37 -13.60 -11.02
N ASP A 165 -18.67 -14.47 -10.05
CA ASP A 165 -19.99 -14.54 -9.40
C ASP A 165 -20.09 -13.67 -8.14
N ASP A 166 -18.98 -13.05 -7.74
CA ASP A 166 -18.85 -12.10 -6.63
C ASP A 166 -19.06 -12.76 -5.25
N ASP A 167 -18.83 -14.06 -5.11
CA ASP A 167 -18.94 -14.78 -3.82
C ASP A 167 -17.71 -14.60 -2.90
N GLY A 168 -16.68 -13.90 -3.38
CA GLY A 168 -15.41 -13.65 -2.70
C GLY A 168 -14.36 -14.74 -2.92
N LYS A 169 -14.61 -15.72 -3.80
CA LYS A 169 -13.67 -16.80 -4.12
C LYS A 169 -13.45 -16.84 -5.63
N PRO A 170 -12.19 -16.96 -6.07
CA PRO A 170 -11.93 -17.09 -7.50
C PRO A 170 -12.50 -18.39 -8.08
N ASP A 171 -13.24 -18.24 -9.17
CA ASP A 171 -13.89 -19.31 -9.93
C ASP A 171 -13.40 -19.39 -11.38
N HIS A 172 -12.52 -18.47 -11.78
CA HIS A 172 -11.95 -18.37 -13.13
C HIS A 172 -10.43 -18.17 -13.10
N LEU A 173 -9.73 -18.70 -14.10
CA LEU A 173 -8.28 -18.74 -14.18
C LEU A 173 -7.77 -18.32 -15.56
N LEU A 174 -6.73 -17.51 -15.57
CA LEU A 174 -5.95 -17.17 -16.76
C LEU A 174 -4.46 -17.46 -16.50
N THR A 175 -3.84 -18.28 -17.34
CA THR A 175 -2.40 -18.64 -17.28
C THR A 175 -1.61 -18.26 -18.53
N LYS A 176 -2.28 -17.83 -19.61
CA LYS A 176 -1.62 -17.40 -20.85
C LYS A 176 -0.95 -16.05 -20.64
N GLN A 177 0.37 -16.03 -20.64
CA GLN A 177 1.16 -14.85 -20.26
C GLN A 177 0.89 -13.62 -21.13
N GLU A 178 0.71 -13.79 -22.45
CA GLU A 178 0.39 -12.69 -23.37
C GLU A 178 -0.92 -11.99 -22.97
N LEU A 179 -1.98 -12.78 -22.74
CA LEU A 179 -3.28 -12.25 -22.31
C LEU A 179 -3.22 -11.67 -20.89
N MET A 180 -2.41 -12.24 -19.99
CA MET A 180 -2.18 -11.65 -18.67
C MET A 180 -1.56 -10.26 -18.79
N LEU A 181 -0.53 -10.10 -19.63
CA LEU A 181 0.14 -8.82 -19.84
C LEU A 181 -0.83 -7.80 -20.46
N GLU A 182 -1.64 -8.21 -21.43
CA GLU A 182 -2.68 -7.36 -22.03
C GLU A 182 -3.69 -6.90 -20.98
N ASN A 183 -4.19 -7.81 -20.14
CA ASN A 183 -5.15 -7.46 -19.10
C ASN A 183 -4.53 -6.57 -18.03
N PHE A 184 -3.28 -6.82 -17.63
CA PHE A 184 -2.55 -5.94 -16.72
C PHE A 184 -2.37 -4.52 -17.29
N ALA A 185 -2.00 -4.40 -18.56
CA ALA A 185 -1.87 -3.10 -19.23
C ALA A 185 -3.21 -2.35 -19.37
N LYS A 186 -4.35 -3.07 -19.43
CA LYS A 186 -5.69 -2.45 -19.37
C LYS A 186 -5.96 -1.90 -17.98
N LEU A 187 -5.69 -2.68 -16.92
CA LEU A 187 -5.86 -2.24 -15.53
C LEU A 187 -5.06 -0.97 -15.22
N GLN A 188 -3.79 -0.92 -15.64
CA GLN A 188 -2.95 0.28 -15.46
C GLN A 188 -3.48 1.54 -16.16
N LYS A 189 -4.41 1.38 -17.11
CA LYS A 189 -5.05 2.48 -17.85
C LYS A 189 -6.49 2.73 -17.39
N GLY A 190 -6.92 2.14 -16.27
CA GLY A 190 -8.29 2.22 -15.77
C GLY A 190 -9.32 1.58 -16.70
N LYS A 191 -8.91 0.57 -17.50
CA LYS A 191 -9.80 -0.12 -18.45
C LYS A 191 -10.18 -1.49 -17.94
N GLU A 192 -11.38 -1.92 -18.33
CA GLU A 192 -11.87 -3.27 -18.04
C GLU A 192 -11.00 -4.36 -18.69
N ILE A 193 -10.82 -5.46 -17.96
CA ILE A 193 -10.18 -6.68 -18.44
C ILE A 193 -11.15 -7.51 -19.30
N SER A 194 -10.62 -8.41 -20.13
CA SER A 194 -11.45 -9.33 -20.91
C SER A 194 -11.77 -10.58 -20.09
N LYS A 195 -13.00 -10.64 -19.55
CA LYS A 195 -13.51 -11.82 -18.82
C LYS A 195 -13.43 -13.12 -19.64
N LYS A 196 -13.59 -13.03 -20.97
CA LYS A 196 -13.50 -14.16 -21.91
C LYS A 196 -12.11 -14.82 -21.99
N ASP A 197 -11.06 -14.12 -21.54
CA ASP A 197 -9.70 -14.67 -21.55
C ASP A 197 -9.51 -15.72 -20.45
N PHE A 198 -10.39 -15.71 -19.44
CA PHE A 198 -10.34 -16.60 -18.30
C PHE A 198 -11.18 -17.86 -18.57
N SER A 199 -10.65 -19.01 -18.15
CA SER A 199 -11.34 -20.29 -18.20
C SER A 199 -11.90 -20.64 -16.81
N PRO A 200 -13.03 -21.37 -16.72
CA PRO A 200 -13.56 -21.82 -15.43
C PRO A 200 -12.54 -22.64 -14.63
N MET A 201 -12.57 -22.49 -13.31
CA MET A 201 -11.68 -23.14 -12.36
C MET A 201 -12.46 -23.61 -11.13
N SER A 202 -12.12 -24.77 -10.55
CA SER A 202 -12.67 -25.18 -9.27
C SER A 202 -12.06 -24.38 -8.11
N ALA A 203 -12.85 -24.11 -7.07
CA ALA A 203 -12.35 -23.44 -5.85
C ALA A 203 -11.14 -24.17 -5.21
N SER A 204 -11.06 -25.50 -5.34
CA SER A 204 -9.92 -26.30 -4.87
C SER A 204 -8.61 -26.03 -5.61
N SER A 205 -8.66 -25.44 -6.80
CA SER A 205 -7.49 -25.12 -7.63
C SER A 205 -7.00 -23.68 -7.42
N SER A 206 -7.79 -22.84 -6.76
CA SER A 206 -7.44 -21.46 -6.42
C SER A 206 -6.29 -21.41 -5.42
N TRP A 207 -5.26 -20.62 -5.72
CA TRP A 207 -4.16 -20.33 -4.77
C TRP A 207 -4.60 -19.40 -3.66
N VAL A 208 -5.58 -18.53 -3.91
CA VAL A 208 -6.19 -17.68 -2.88
C VAL A 208 -6.86 -18.53 -1.82
N SER A 209 -7.67 -19.51 -2.24
CA SER A 209 -8.35 -20.41 -1.31
C SER A 209 -7.44 -21.49 -0.73
N ASN A 210 -6.36 -21.87 -1.44
CA ASN A 210 -5.45 -22.94 -1.07
C ASN A 210 -3.97 -22.52 -1.16
N PRO A 211 -3.50 -21.58 -0.33
CA PRO A 211 -2.15 -21.02 -0.43
C PRO A 211 -1.03 -22.07 -0.27
N LYS A 212 -1.32 -23.21 0.36
CA LYS A 212 -0.40 -24.35 0.48
C LYS A 212 -0.04 -24.99 -0.88
N GLN A 213 -0.82 -24.75 -1.92
CA GLN A 213 -0.53 -25.23 -3.29
C GLN A 213 0.50 -24.35 -4.02
N ILE A 214 0.87 -23.20 -3.45
CA ILE A 214 1.89 -22.33 -4.01
C ILE A 214 3.26 -22.96 -3.73
N VAL A 215 3.79 -23.74 -4.68
CA VAL A 215 5.09 -24.41 -4.53
C VAL A 215 6.25 -23.43 -4.70
N ASN A 216 6.12 -22.45 -5.59
CA ASN A 216 7.18 -21.47 -5.84
C ASN A 216 7.18 -20.37 -4.74
N PRO A 217 8.25 -20.24 -3.94
CA PRO A 217 8.32 -19.26 -2.85
C PRO A 217 8.15 -17.81 -3.31
N ARG A 218 8.41 -17.51 -4.59
CA ARG A 218 8.21 -16.18 -5.17
C ARG A 218 6.80 -15.64 -4.95
N TYR A 219 5.80 -16.53 -4.99
CA TYR A 219 4.39 -16.18 -4.89
C TYR A 219 3.85 -16.30 -3.46
N GLN A 220 4.73 -16.51 -2.48
CA GLN A 220 4.37 -16.59 -1.07
C GLN A 220 4.64 -15.24 -0.40
N ALA A 221 3.58 -14.57 0.02
CA ALA A 221 3.67 -13.39 0.86
C ALA A 221 3.81 -13.78 2.34
N LEU A 222 4.43 -12.91 3.14
CA LEU A 222 4.49 -13.10 4.60
C LEU A 222 3.09 -12.98 5.22
N ILE A 223 2.29 -12.07 4.70
CA ILE A 223 0.88 -11.90 5.03
C ILE A 223 0.08 -12.79 4.08
N ASN A 224 -0.57 -13.81 4.63
CA ASN A 224 -1.29 -14.84 3.87
C ASN A 224 -2.82 -14.71 3.94
N GLN A 225 -3.30 -13.66 4.60
CA GLN A 225 -4.72 -13.31 4.66
C GLN A 225 -4.91 -11.99 3.93
N SER A 226 -6.02 -11.87 3.20
CA SER A 226 -6.35 -10.61 2.56
C SER A 226 -6.57 -9.54 3.64
N LEU A 227 -5.83 -8.44 3.51
CA LEU A 227 -6.01 -7.19 4.25
C LEU A 227 -6.67 -6.13 3.38
N PHE A 228 -7.25 -6.52 2.25
CA PHE A 228 -7.99 -5.61 1.40
C PHE A 228 -9.07 -4.91 2.25
N PRO A 229 -9.17 -3.58 2.19
CA PRO A 229 -10.14 -2.88 3.02
C PRO A 229 -11.53 -3.31 2.58
N VAL A 230 -12.30 -3.83 3.54
CA VAL A 230 -13.73 -3.94 3.34
C VAL A 230 -14.29 -2.53 3.46
N ASP A 231 -14.89 -2.01 2.40
CA ASP A 231 -15.66 -0.77 2.48
C ASP A 231 -16.83 -1.00 3.44
N SER A 232 -16.61 -0.71 4.72
CA SER A 232 -17.70 -0.44 5.63
C SER A 232 -18.27 0.91 5.23
N LYS A 233 -19.09 0.95 4.18
CA LYS A 233 -19.90 2.15 3.94
C LYS A 233 -20.58 2.48 5.27
N PRO A 234 -20.40 3.69 5.84
CA PRO A 234 -21.27 4.12 6.91
C PRO A 234 -22.66 4.10 6.29
N ASN A 235 -23.57 3.33 6.87
CA ASN A 235 -24.97 3.36 6.51
C ASN A 235 -25.47 4.75 6.93
N ILE A 236 -25.31 5.75 6.05
CA ILE A 236 -25.89 7.07 6.22
C ILE A 236 -27.36 6.89 5.83
N SER A 237 -28.13 6.26 6.72
CA SER A 237 -29.55 6.56 6.82
C SER A 237 -29.63 8.06 7.05
N LYS A 238 -30.03 8.79 6.01
CA LYS A 238 -30.31 10.22 6.11
C LYS A 238 -31.28 10.44 7.30
N PRO A 239 -31.04 11.45 8.15
CA PRO A 239 -32.07 11.91 9.08
C PRO A 239 -33.29 12.46 8.32
#